data_AF-A0A0Q0VB26-F1
#
_entry.id   AF-A0A0Q0VB26-F1
#
_cell.length_a   1.000
_cell.length_b   1.000
_cell.length_c   1.000
_cell.angle_alpha   90.00
_cell.angle_beta   90.00
_cell.angle_gamma   90.00
#
_symmetry.space_group_name_H-M   'P 1'
#
loop_
_entity.id
_entity.type
_entity.pdbx_description
1 polymer ?
#
loop_
_entity_poly.entity_id
_entity_poly.type
_entity_poly.pdbx_seq_one_letter_code
_entity_poly.pdbx_strand_id
1 'polypeptide(L)'
;MPEVTDDELGRKIFLLQKEKNVEEVVAKLRMHLGPEWTSIPASDREILIDLLGEAWVRIDRSDWEKSAFSRLTRNDVNAMITIGQNLRARKTGKDTAMNNLAAILKRTFE
;
A
#
# COMPACT_ATOMS: atom_id res chain seq x y z
N MET A 1 -12.98 25.99 24.21
CA MET A 1 -12.80 24.75 23.42
C MET A 1 -12.55 25.19 22.00
N PRO A 2 -11.43 24.84 21.35
CA PRO A 2 -11.28 25.16 19.94
C PRO A 2 -12.25 24.26 19.16
N GLU A 3 -13.12 24.88 18.38
CA GLU A 3 -14.00 24.18 17.44
C GLU A 3 -13.13 23.52 16.39
N VAL A 4 -13.21 22.19 16.28
CA VAL A 4 -12.55 21.44 15.20
C VAL A 4 -13.11 21.97 13.89
N THR A 5 -12.25 22.51 13.03
CA THR A 5 -12.69 23.05 11.74
C THR A 5 -13.05 21.91 10.79
N ASP A 6 -13.94 22.16 9.83
CA ASP A 6 -14.34 21.18 8.81
C ASP A 6 -13.12 20.60 8.05
N ASP A 7 -12.06 21.39 7.89
CA ASP A 7 -10.79 20.98 7.30
C ASP A 7 -10.04 19.94 8.15
N GLU A 8 -10.01 20.12 9.47
CA GLU A 8 -9.40 19.16 10.39
C GLU A 8 -10.19 17.84 10.42
N LEU A 9 -11.53 17.94 10.37
CA LEU A 9 -12.40 16.79 10.30
C LEU A 9 -12.20 16.02 8.98
N GLY A 10 -12.15 16.72 7.85
CA GLY A 10 -11.91 16.13 6.53
C GLY A 10 -10.57 15.41 6.46
N ARG A 11 -9.50 16.02 6.98
CA ARG A 11 -8.17 15.38 7.06
C ARG A 11 -8.18 14.12 7.91
N LYS A 12 -8.85 14.14 9.06
CA LYS A 12 -8.97 12.95 9.92
C LYS A 12 -9.71 11.82 9.23
N ILE A 13 -10.84 12.12 8.58
CA ILE A 13 -11.61 11.12 7.83
C ILE A 13 -10.76 10.50 6.71
N PHE A 14 -10.03 11.33 5.97
CA PHE A 14 -9.14 10.86 4.91
C PHE A 14 -8.04 9.92 5.42
N LEU A 15 -7.38 10.28 6.53
CA LEU A 15 -6.35 9.43 7.14
C LEU A 15 -6.91 8.10 7.63
N LEU A 16 -8.07 8.11 8.29
CA LEU A 16 -8.75 6.89 8.75
C LEU A 16 -9.13 5.97 7.58
N GLN A 17 -9.61 6.53 6.47
CA GLN A 17 -9.92 5.76 5.27
C GLN A 17 -8.66 5.13 4.68
N LYS A 18 -7.56 5.88 4.59
CA LYS A 18 -6.28 5.37 4.12
C LYS A 18 -5.80 4.21 5.00
N GLU A 19 -5.76 4.42 6.32
CA GLU A 19 -5.32 3.40 7.28
C GLU A 19 -6.17 2.13 7.16
N LYS A 20 -7.50 2.27 7.19
CA LYS A 20 -8.43 1.15 7.05
C LYS A 20 -8.19 0.37 5.76
N ASN A 21 -8.07 1.04 4.62
CA ASN A 21 -7.86 0.38 3.33
C ASN A 21 -6.52 -0.35 3.28
N VAL A 22 -5.46 0.25 3.83
CA VAL A 22 -4.14 -0.39 3.89
C VAL A 22 -4.17 -1.61 4.81
N GLU A 23 -4.81 -1.51 5.97
CA GLU A 23 -4.99 -2.63 6.90
C GLU A 23 -5.74 -3.80 6.25
N GLU A 24 -6.81 -3.53 5.51
CA GLU A 24 -7.56 -4.55 4.77
C GLU A 24 -6.69 -5.27 3.73
N VAL A 25 -5.85 -4.53 3.00
CA VAL A 25 -4.91 -5.11 2.04
C VAL A 25 -3.86 -5.97 2.76
N VAL A 26 -3.28 -5.47 3.85
CA VAL A 26 -2.28 -6.20 4.63
C VAL A 26 -2.88 -7.48 5.23
N ALA A 27 -4.13 -7.44 5.69
CA ALA A 27 -4.85 -8.61 6.17
C ALA A 27 -5.03 -9.65 5.05
N LYS A 28 -5.41 -9.23 3.84
CA LYS A 28 -5.51 -10.11 2.66
C LYS A 28 -4.16 -10.76 2.32
N LEU A 29 -3.08 -9.98 2.29
CA LEU A 29 -1.73 -10.48 2.03
C LEU A 29 -1.28 -11.48 3.09
N ARG A 30 -1.50 -11.17 4.37
CA ARG A 30 -1.17 -12.06 5.49
C ARG A 30 -1.93 -13.38 5.40
N MET A 31 -3.23 -13.35 5.10
CA MET A 31 -4.03 -14.56 4.94
C MET A 31 -3.61 -15.38 3.74
N HIS A 32 -3.35 -14.72 2.60
CA HIS A 32 -2.98 -15.39 1.36
C HIS A 32 -1.59 -16.04 1.42
N LEU A 33 -0.58 -15.31 1.92
CA LEU A 33 0.80 -15.80 1.98
C LEU A 33 1.08 -16.73 3.17
N GLY A 34 0.24 -16.69 4.22
CA GLY A 34 0.34 -17.58 5.36
C GLY A 34 1.73 -17.57 6.02
N PRO A 35 2.45 -18.71 6.11
CA PRO A 35 3.79 -18.78 6.70
C PRO A 35 4.84 -17.90 6.01
N GLU A 36 4.71 -17.62 4.71
CA GLU A 36 5.69 -16.76 4.03
C GLU A 36 5.61 -15.31 4.51
N TRP A 37 4.45 -14.87 5.01
CA TRP A 37 4.27 -13.53 5.58
C TRP A 37 5.11 -13.31 6.85
N THR A 38 5.23 -14.33 7.69
CA THR A 38 6.01 -14.23 8.94
C THR A 38 7.51 -14.18 8.67
N SER A 39 7.97 -14.75 7.55
CA SER A 39 9.35 -14.65 7.07
C SER A 39 9.78 -13.23 6.67
N ILE A 40 8.82 -12.33 6.39
CA ILE A 40 9.10 -10.94 6.05
C ILE A 40 9.62 -10.21 7.29
N PRO A 41 10.76 -9.50 7.24
CA PRO A 41 11.20 -8.65 8.33
C PRO A 41 10.14 -7.62 8.71
N ALA A 42 10.04 -7.27 10.00
CA ALA A 42 9.09 -6.26 10.45
C ALA A 42 9.32 -4.90 9.75
N SER A 43 10.59 -4.51 9.59
CA SER A 43 10.99 -3.31 8.86
C SER A 43 10.53 -3.30 7.40
N ASP A 44 10.53 -4.45 6.74
CA ASP A 44 10.07 -4.57 5.35
C ASP A 44 8.55 -4.53 5.26
N ARG A 45 7.84 -5.09 6.26
CA ARG A 45 6.38 -4.93 6.37
C ARG A 45 5.98 -3.47 6.59
N GLU A 46 6.72 -2.73 7.41
CA GLU A 46 6.51 -1.29 7.60
C GLU A 46 6.69 -0.52 6.28
N ILE A 47 7.77 -0.81 5.53
CA ILE A 47 8.00 -0.21 4.22
C ILE A 47 6.86 -0.53 3.24
N LEU A 48 6.34 -1.75 3.27
CA LEU A 48 5.21 -2.15 2.45
C LEU A 48 3.94 -1.38 2.82
N ILE A 49 3.65 -1.21 4.12
CA ILE A 49 2.50 -0.45 4.64
C ILE A 49 2.59 1.01 4.19
N ASP A 50 3.76 1.63 4.36
CA ASP A 50 4.00 3.02 3.93
C ASP A 50 3.78 3.17 2.41
N LEU A 51 4.32 2.23 1.62
CA LEU A 51 4.16 2.24 0.16
C LEU A 51 2.71 2.07 -0.26
N LEU A 52 1.95 1.16 0.38
CA LEU A 52 0.52 0.96 0.10
C LEU A 52 -0.30 2.19 0.46
N GLY A 53 0.04 2.88 1.55
CA GLY A 53 -0.59 4.15 1.91
C GLY A 53 -0.36 5.23 0.86
N GLU A 54 0.85 5.32 0.31
CA GLU A 54 1.15 6.25 -0.79
C GLU A 54 0.44 5.88 -2.10
N ALA A 55 0.29 4.58 -2.34
CA ALA A 55 -0.40 4.04 -3.49
C ALA A 55 -1.90 4.35 -3.44
N TRP A 56 -2.55 4.14 -2.29
CA TRP A 56 -3.98 4.41 -2.11
C TRP A 56 -4.35 5.87 -2.40
N VAL A 57 -3.45 6.81 -2.11
CA VAL A 57 -3.66 8.24 -2.39
C VAL A 57 -3.57 8.56 -3.89
N ARG A 58 -2.84 7.76 -4.67
CA ARG A 58 -2.43 8.11 -6.05
C ARG A 58 -3.04 7.23 -7.14
N ILE A 59 -3.29 5.97 -6.83
CA ILE A 59 -3.93 5.04 -7.74
C ILE A 59 -5.42 5.41 -7.81
N ASP A 60 -5.98 5.35 -9.02
CA ASP A 60 -7.41 5.56 -9.21
C ASP A 60 -8.20 4.58 -8.34
N ARG A 61 -9.27 5.06 -7.71
CA ARG A 61 -10.07 4.24 -6.78
C ARG A 61 -10.60 2.97 -7.45
N SER A 62 -10.99 3.04 -8.73
CA SER A 62 -11.47 1.87 -9.46
C SER A 62 -10.37 0.85 -9.72
N ASP A 63 -9.13 1.29 -9.97
CA ASP A 63 -7.97 0.41 -10.13
C ASP A 63 -7.59 -0.23 -8.79
N TRP A 64 -7.67 0.51 -7.69
CA TRP A 64 -7.45 -0.02 -6.34
C TRP A 64 -8.48 -1.10 -5.99
N GLU A 65 -9.77 -0.84 -6.24
CA GLU A 65 -10.86 -1.77 -5.94
C GLU A 65 -10.81 -3.04 -6.81
N LYS A 66 -10.32 -2.95 -8.07
CA LYS A 66 -10.09 -4.11 -8.95
C LYS A 66 -8.88 -4.95 -8.58
N SER A 67 -7.96 -4.40 -7.78
CA SER A 67 -6.71 -5.09 -7.44
C SER A 67 -7.00 -6.31 -6.54
N ALA A 68 -6.82 -7.52 -7.07
CA ALA A 68 -6.94 -8.73 -6.26
C ALA A 68 -5.63 -8.96 -5.49
N PHE A 69 -5.48 -8.31 -4.33
CA PHE A 69 -4.31 -8.47 -3.47
C PHE A 69 -4.08 -9.92 -3.01
N SER A 70 -5.13 -10.75 -3.00
CA SER A 70 -5.06 -12.21 -2.77
C SER A 70 -4.43 -13.01 -3.90
N ARG A 71 -4.04 -12.38 -5.02
CA ARG A 71 -3.30 -13.01 -6.13
C ARG A 71 -1.82 -12.61 -6.16
N LEU A 72 -1.38 -11.72 -5.25
CA LEU A 72 0.00 -11.28 -5.20
C LEU A 72 0.90 -12.38 -4.64
N THR A 73 1.89 -12.79 -5.42
CA THR A 73 2.87 -13.79 -4.99
C THR A 73 3.87 -13.21 -4.00
N ARG A 74 4.63 -14.08 -3.31
CA ARG A 74 5.75 -13.67 -2.47
C ARG A 74 6.76 -12.78 -3.21
N ASN A 75 7.00 -13.08 -4.49
CA ASN A 75 7.90 -12.31 -5.36
C ASN A 75 7.33 -10.92 -5.67
N ASP A 76 6.03 -10.80 -5.90
CA ASP A 76 5.38 -9.50 -6.11
C ASP A 76 5.50 -8.64 -4.86
N VAL A 77 5.27 -9.22 -3.68
CA VAL A 77 5.45 -8.52 -2.39
C VAL A 77 6.90 -8.08 -2.17
N ASN A 78 7.88 -8.94 -2.49
CA ASN A 78 9.30 -8.56 -2.44
C ASN A 78 9.62 -7.40 -3.39
N ALA A 79 9.09 -7.43 -4.61
CA ALA A 79 9.26 -6.35 -5.58
C ALA A 79 8.65 -5.03 -5.07
N MET A 80 7.46 -5.09 -4.46
CA MET A 80 6.85 -3.93 -3.79
C MET A 80 7.73 -3.40 -2.66
N ILE A 81 8.25 -4.25 -1.79
CA ILE A 81 9.18 -3.86 -0.71
C ILE A 81 10.42 -3.17 -1.30
N THR A 82 11.03 -3.71 -2.35
CA THR A 82 12.18 -3.09 -3.03
C THR A 82 11.83 -1.72 -3.60
N ILE A 83 10.64 -1.53 -4.18
CA ILE A 83 10.16 -0.21 -4.62
C ILE A 83 10.10 0.75 -3.44
N GLY A 84 9.52 0.33 -2.31
CA GLY A 84 9.43 1.15 -1.10
C GLY A 84 10.80 1.50 -0.52
N GLN A 85 11.73 0.54 -0.47
CA GLN A 85 13.11 0.75 -0.04
C GLN A 85 13.82 1.79 -0.93
N ASN A 86 13.68 1.67 -2.25
CA ASN A 86 14.28 2.61 -3.20
C ASN A 86 13.67 4.02 -3.09
N LEU A 87 12.36 4.11 -2.87
CA LEU A 87 11.67 5.38 -2.63
C LEU A 87 12.16 6.05 -1.34
N ARG A 88 12.24 5.30 -0.24
CA ARG A 88 12.75 5.78 1.06
C ARG A 88 14.21 6.22 0.99
N ALA A 89 15.03 5.47 0.24
CA ALA A 89 16.42 5.80 -0.03
C ALA A 89 16.61 6.92 -1.07
N ARG A 90 15.52 7.49 -1.60
CA ARG A 90 15.52 8.53 -2.65
C ARG A 90 16.26 8.13 -3.93
N LYS A 91 16.37 6.82 -4.19
CA LYS A 91 16.96 6.24 -5.41
C LYS A 91 15.99 6.26 -6.58
N THR A 92 14.71 6.48 -6.32
CA THR A 92 13.64 6.52 -7.33
C THR A 92 12.64 7.61 -6.96
N GLY A 93 12.17 8.35 -7.97
CA GLY A 93 11.13 9.36 -7.79
C GLY A 93 9.78 8.74 -7.44
N LYS A 94 8.92 9.51 -6.77
CA LYS A 94 7.60 9.04 -6.32
C LYS A 94 6.73 8.57 -7.50
N ASP A 95 6.72 9.29 -8.62
CA ASP A 95 5.91 8.92 -9.78
C ASP A 95 6.38 7.59 -10.40
N THR A 96 7.69 7.40 -10.55
CA THR A 96 8.25 6.13 -11.03
C THR A 96 7.92 4.96 -10.09
N ALA A 97 8.04 5.16 -8.77
CA ALA A 97 7.68 4.14 -7.80
C ALA A 97 6.20 3.74 -7.89
N MET A 98 5.31 4.72 -8.03
CA MET A 98 3.86 4.48 -8.16
C MET A 98 3.50 3.81 -9.48
N ASN A 99 4.15 4.18 -10.58
CA ASN A 99 3.95 3.52 -11.87
C ASN A 99 4.39 2.05 -11.83
N ASN A 100 5.55 1.76 -11.22
CA ASN A 100 6.04 0.40 -11.06
C ASN A 100 5.11 -0.44 -10.18
N LEU A 101 4.61 0.15 -9.09
CA LEU A 101 3.64 -0.51 -8.22
C LEU A 101 2.31 -0.77 -8.93
N ALA A 102 1.78 0.23 -9.64
CA ALA A 102 0.55 0.08 -10.42
C ALA A 102 0.68 -1.02 -11.49
N ALA A 103 1.85 -1.17 -12.11
CA ALA A 103 2.11 -2.27 -13.04
C ALA A 103 2.05 -3.65 -12.37
N ILE A 104 2.51 -3.78 -11.11
CA ILE A 104 2.35 -5.01 -10.32
C ILE A 104 0.88 -5.28 -10.03
N LEU A 105 0.14 -4.27 -9.53
CA LEU A 105 -1.27 -4.43 -9.18
C LEU A 105 -2.17 -4.70 -10.39
N LYS A 106 -1.88 -4.10 -11.55
CA LYS A 106 -2.62 -4.36 -12.80
C LYS A 106 -2.59 -5.81 -13.26
N ARG A 107 -1.54 -6.57 -12.89
CA ARG A 107 -1.45 -8.01 -13.16
C ARG A 107 -2.45 -8.83 -12.33
N THR A 108 -3.02 -8.25 -11.28
CA THR A 108 -3.97 -8.93 -10.39
C THR A 108 -5.41 -8.49 -10.60
N PHE A 109 -5.69 -7.64 -11.60
CA PHE A 109 -7.06 -7.22 -11.89
C PHE A 109 -7.92 -8.45 -12.21
N GLU A 110 -9.15 -8.46 -11.67
CA GLU A 110 -10.16 -9.47 -11.97
C GLU A 110 -10.96 -9.13 -13.23
#